data_AF-A0A241W2Q5-F1
#
_entry.id   AF-A0A241W2Q5-F1
#
_cell.length_a   1.000
_cell.length_b   1.000
_cell.length_c   1.000
_cell.angle_alpha   90.00
_cell.angle_beta   90.00
_cell.angle_gamma   90.00
#
_symmetry.space_group_name_H-M   'P 1'
#
loop_
_entity.id
_entity.type
_entity.pdbx_description
1 polymer ?
#
loop_
_entity_poly.entity_id
_entity_poly.type
_entity_poly.pdbx_seq_one_letter_code
_entity_poly.pdbx_strand_id
1 'polypeptide(L)'
;MSNIAIKKPAKNEPAANRFAGAKLFASGETEALEDTAPAATAKEKKNTATAKKDRPKLTQPKLEETTRENFDMPISQRQEMLELLVNSKKFRYKRDFLIQCVADGLKKYKGQ
;
A
#
# COMPACT_ATOMS: atom_id res chain seq x y z
N MET A 1 0.99 52.37 -8.09
CA MET A 1 0.26 51.14 -8.40
C MET A 1 1.04 50.40 -9.48
N SER A 2 1.61 49.25 -9.17
CA SER A 2 2.56 48.54 -10.05
C SER A 2 1.81 47.62 -11.01
N ASN A 3 1.98 47.81 -12.32
CA ASN A 3 1.38 46.96 -13.35
C ASN A 3 2.16 45.65 -13.50
N ILE A 4 1.54 44.52 -13.15
CA ILE A 4 2.08 43.17 -13.39
C ILE A 4 1.68 42.75 -14.81
N ALA A 5 2.65 42.71 -15.72
CA ALA A 5 2.44 42.20 -17.07
C ALA A 5 2.43 40.66 -17.08
N ILE A 6 1.26 40.05 -17.26
CA ILE A 6 1.11 38.59 -17.40
C ILE A 6 1.38 38.22 -18.86
N LYS A 7 2.58 37.68 -19.12
CA LYS A 7 2.96 37.13 -20.43
C LYS A 7 2.23 35.79 -20.61
N LYS A 8 1.35 35.70 -21.62
CA LYS A 8 0.63 34.45 -21.98
C LYS A 8 1.64 33.34 -22.34
N PRO A 9 1.44 32.09 -21.91
CA PRO A 9 2.28 30.98 -22.36
C PRO A 9 1.98 30.67 -23.84
N ALA A 10 3.05 30.56 -24.64
CA ALA A 10 2.97 30.16 -26.03
C ALA A 10 2.38 28.74 -26.12
N LYS A 11 1.37 28.57 -26.96
CA LYS A 11 0.87 27.25 -27.37
C LYS A 11 1.89 26.63 -28.33
N ASN A 12 2.38 25.45 -27.98
CA ASN A 12 3.02 24.40 -28.80
C ASN A 12 4.43 24.02 -28.33
N GLU A 13 4.49 23.09 -27.38
CA GLU A 13 5.57 22.10 -27.33
C GLU A 13 4.95 20.70 -27.35
N PRO A 14 5.41 19.78 -28.21
CA PRO A 14 4.87 18.44 -28.28
C PRO A 14 5.22 17.64 -27.02
N ALA A 15 4.19 17.11 -26.36
CA ALA A 15 4.25 16.32 -25.13
C ALA A 15 4.84 14.90 -25.32
N ALA A 16 5.92 14.75 -26.09
CA ALA A 16 6.43 13.42 -26.46
C ALA A 16 7.45 12.82 -25.46
N ASN A 17 8.04 13.59 -24.56
CA ASN A 17 9.23 13.15 -23.81
C ASN A 17 9.11 13.15 -22.27
N ARG A 18 7.89 13.05 -21.71
CA ARG A 18 7.71 13.00 -20.25
C ARG A 18 7.67 11.60 -19.62
N PHE A 19 7.60 10.53 -20.43
CA PHE A 19 7.41 9.15 -19.94
C PHE A 19 8.38 8.12 -20.52
N ALA A 20 9.51 8.54 -21.10
CA ALA A 20 10.49 7.60 -21.68
C ALA A 20 11.28 6.79 -20.63
N GLY A 21 11.27 7.19 -19.36
CA GLY A 21 12.02 6.51 -18.29
C GLY A 21 11.36 5.25 -17.71
N ALA A 22 10.13 4.90 -18.10
CA ALA A 22 9.40 3.79 -17.47
C ALA A 22 9.65 2.42 -18.11
N LYS A 23 10.30 2.33 -19.28
CA LYS A 23 10.60 1.05 -19.94
C LYS A 23 11.87 0.35 -19.43
N LEU A 24 12.75 1.06 -18.74
CA LEU A 24 14.03 0.53 -18.25
C LEU A 24 13.91 -0.35 -16.98
N PHE A 25 12.73 -0.45 -16.36
CA PHE A 25 12.52 -1.28 -15.15
C PHE A 25 11.73 -2.57 -15.43
N ALA A 26 11.25 -2.79 -16.66
CA ALA A 26 10.45 -3.96 -17.03
C ALA A 26 11.19 -4.95 -17.97
N SER A 27 12.30 -4.55 -18.58
CA SER A 27 13.16 -5.43 -19.38
C SER A 27 14.27 -5.99 -18.50
N GLY A 28 14.00 -7.12 -17.85
CA GLY A 28 15.03 -7.97 -17.23
C GLY A 28 15.87 -8.66 -18.29
N GLU A 29 16.69 -7.91 -19.03
CA GLU A 29 17.70 -8.45 -19.94
C GLU A 29 19.03 -8.59 -19.20
N THR A 30 19.25 -9.78 -18.66
CA THR A 30 20.60 -10.33 -18.48
C THR A 30 20.98 -11.00 -19.79
N GLU A 31 21.83 -10.37 -20.60
CA GLU A 31 22.50 -11.07 -21.69
C GLU A 31 23.84 -11.62 -21.20
N ALA A 32 23.95 -12.95 -21.19
CA ALA A 32 25.09 -13.71 -21.71
C ALA A 32 24.86 -15.23 -21.56
N LEU A 33 24.74 -15.92 -22.71
CA LEU A 33 25.22 -17.27 -23.10
C LEU A 33 25.26 -18.41 -22.05
N GLU A 34 24.94 -19.69 -22.31
CA GLU A 34 24.55 -20.48 -23.48
C GLU A 34 24.09 -21.88 -22.99
N ASP A 35 23.20 -22.51 -23.76
CA ASP A 35 23.03 -23.94 -24.05
C ASP A 35 22.78 -25.08 -23.01
N THR A 36 21.73 -25.85 -23.34
CA THR A 36 21.42 -27.28 -23.09
C THR A 36 20.88 -27.77 -21.72
N ALA A 37 19.65 -28.31 -21.75
CA ALA A 37 19.02 -29.19 -20.75
C ALA A 37 19.61 -30.63 -20.81
N PRO A 38 19.35 -31.60 -19.89
CA PRO A 38 18.26 -31.67 -18.89
C PRO A 38 18.60 -32.30 -17.51
N ALA A 39 17.58 -32.30 -16.64
CA ALA A 39 17.23 -33.30 -15.60
C ALA A 39 18.11 -33.53 -14.34
N ALA A 40 17.38 -33.47 -13.20
CA ALA A 40 17.51 -34.24 -11.96
C ALA A 40 18.52 -33.81 -10.86
N THR A 41 17.91 -33.61 -9.67
CA THR A 41 18.41 -33.90 -8.31
C THR A 41 19.74 -33.31 -7.86
N ALA A 42 19.70 -32.38 -6.89
CA ALA A 42 20.42 -32.51 -5.62
C ALA A 42 20.14 -31.31 -4.70
N LYS A 43 19.94 -31.63 -3.42
CA LYS A 43 19.97 -30.69 -2.31
C LYS A 43 21.36 -30.06 -2.23
N GLU A 44 21.45 -28.73 -2.17
CA GLU A 44 22.64 -28.12 -1.56
C GLU A 44 22.31 -26.83 -0.83
N LYS A 45 22.61 -26.86 0.47
CA LYS A 45 22.66 -25.72 1.37
C LYS A 45 23.72 -24.76 0.85
N LYS A 46 23.40 -23.48 0.70
CA LYS A 46 24.45 -22.45 0.72
C LYS A 46 23.98 -21.25 1.51
N ASN A 47 24.45 -21.22 2.76
CA ASN A 47 24.48 -20.05 3.61
C ASN A 47 25.24 -18.93 2.89
N THR A 48 24.57 -17.85 2.54
CA THR A 48 25.22 -16.56 2.31
C THR A 48 24.89 -15.67 3.50
N ALA A 49 25.86 -15.62 4.42
CA ALA A 49 25.92 -14.67 5.51
C ALA A 49 26.04 -13.25 4.93
N THR A 50 24.92 -12.55 4.78
CA THR A 50 24.91 -11.10 4.62
C THR A 50 24.91 -10.46 6.00
N ALA A 51 25.98 -9.72 6.26
CA ALA A 51 26.24 -8.87 7.42
C ALA A 51 24.96 -8.31 8.07
N LYS A 52 24.69 -8.75 9.29
CA LYS A 52 23.68 -8.15 10.17
C LYS A 52 24.19 -6.77 10.59
N LYS A 53 23.86 -5.73 9.81
CA LYS A 53 23.77 -4.38 10.38
C LYS A 53 22.71 -4.45 11.49
N ASP A 54 23.12 -4.13 12.72
CA ASP A 54 22.24 -3.95 13.88
C ASP A 54 21.14 -2.94 13.56
N ARG A 55 20.06 -3.43 12.97
CA ARG A 55 18.84 -2.67 12.80
C ARG A 55 18.06 -2.87 14.09
N PRO A 56 17.75 -1.81 14.85
CA PRO A 56 16.98 -1.94 16.08
C PRO A 56 15.67 -2.65 15.74
N LYS A 57 15.48 -3.84 16.33
CA LYS A 57 14.21 -4.56 16.22
C LYS A 57 13.17 -3.71 16.95
N LEU A 58 12.24 -3.12 16.21
CA LEU A 58 11.06 -2.51 16.81
C LEU A 58 10.30 -3.61 17.54
N THR A 59 10.36 -3.60 18.86
CA THR A 59 9.44 -4.35 19.71
C THR A 59 8.05 -3.81 19.45
N GLN A 60 7.22 -4.60 18.78
CA GLN A 60 5.82 -4.23 18.63
C GLN A 60 5.16 -4.25 20.02
N PRO A 61 4.30 -3.27 20.33
CA PRO A 61 3.55 -3.27 21.58
C PRO A 61 2.71 -4.55 21.66
N LYS A 62 2.52 -5.04 22.88
CA LYS A 62 1.72 -6.23 23.18
C LYS A 62 0.28 -5.98 22.73
N LEU A 63 -0.03 -6.45 21.52
CA LEU A 63 -1.36 -6.35 20.94
C LEU A 63 -2.23 -7.41 21.62
N GLU A 64 -3.44 -7.04 22.02
CA GLU A 64 -4.42 -8.02 22.49
C GLU A 64 -4.65 -9.11 21.42
N GLU A 65 -4.96 -10.32 21.86
CA GLU A 65 -5.28 -11.43 20.96
C GLU A 65 -6.50 -11.03 20.11
N THR A 66 -6.27 -10.84 18.82
CA THR A 66 -7.33 -10.45 17.88
C THR A 66 -7.39 -11.42 16.71
N THR A 67 -8.60 -11.84 16.37
CA THR A 67 -8.88 -12.68 15.21
C THR A 67 -9.29 -11.82 14.02
N ARG A 68 -8.95 -12.27 12.81
CA ARG A 68 -9.37 -11.58 11.59
C ARG A 68 -10.75 -12.05 11.16
N GLU A 69 -11.72 -11.14 11.22
CA GLU A 69 -13.06 -11.35 10.69
C GLU A 69 -13.16 -10.77 9.27
N ASN A 70 -13.71 -11.55 8.33
CA ASN A 70 -14.04 -11.08 6.99
C ASN A 70 -15.57 -10.98 6.87
N PHE A 71 -16.07 -9.87 6.36
CA PHE A 71 -17.49 -9.66 6.13
C PHE A 71 -17.70 -8.97 4.79
N ASP A 72 -18.79 -9.34 4.12
CA ASP A 72 -19.21 -8.69 2.88
C ASP A 72 -20.04 -7.44 3.20
N MET A 73 -19.78 -6.37 2.46
CA MET A 73 -20.45 -5.07 2.63
C MET A 73 -20.90 -4.55 1.26
N PRO A 74 -22.14 -4.04 1.14
CA PRO A 74 -22.57 -3.30 -0.04
C PRO A 74 -21.61 -2.17 -0.39
N ILE A 75 -21.37 -1.97 -1.70
CA ILE A 75 -20.41 -0.97 -2.20
C ILE A 75 -20.78 0.44 -1.76
N SER A 76 -22.08 0.78 -1.75
CA SER A 76 -22.59 2.08 -1.31
C SER A 76 -22.22 2.36 0.15
N GLN A 77 -22.48 1.42 1.06
CA GLN A 77 -22.14 1.56 2.48
C GLN A 77 -20.63 1.67 2.71
N ARG A 78 -19.83 0.97 1.90
CA ARG A 78 -18.37 1.11 1.94
C ARG A 78 -17.93 2.53 1.56
N GLN A 79 -18.56 3.13 0.56
CA GLN A 79 -18.24 4.50 0.12
C GLN A 79 -18.62 5.52 1.20
N GLU A 80 -19.84 5.46 1.72
CA GLU A 80 -20.32 6.35 2.79
C GLU A 80 -19.43 6.29 4.04
N MET A 81 -19.04 5.08 4.44
CA MET A 81 -18.12 4.89 5.58
C MET A 81 -16.74 5.52 5.30
N LEU A 82 -16.21 5.39 4.09
CA LEU A 82 -14.92 6.01 3.75
C LEU A 82 -15.02 7.54 3.72
N GLU A 83 -16.11 8.09 3.18
CA GLU A 83 -16.36 9.53 3.22
C GLU A 83 -16.43 10.06 4.65
N LEU A 84 -17.11 9.33 5.54
CA LEU A 84 -17.15 9.66 6.97
C LEU A 84 -15.76 9.63 7.60
N LEU A 85 -14.94 8.63 7.29
CA LEU A 85 -13.57 8.52 7.82
C LEU A 85 -12.65 9.63 7.32
N VAL A 86 -12.81 10.08 6.08
CA VAL A 86 -12.04 11.20 5.51
C VAL A 86 -12.44 12.52 6.16
N ASN A 87 -13.74 12.73 6.36
CA ASN A 87 -14.27 13.99 6.88
C ASN A 87 -14.19 14.09 8.41
N SER A 88 -14.13 12.95 9.11
CA SER A 88 -14.10 12.89 10.57
C SER A 88 -12.68 12.80 11.11
N LYS A 89 -12.34 13.69 12.05
CA LYS A 89 -11.08 13.58 12.82
C LYS A 89 -11.16 12.58 13.97
N LYS A 90 -12.32 11.97 14.22
CA LYS A 90 -12.53 11.09 15.37
C LYS A 90 -11.86 9.73 15.23
N PHE A 91 -11.76 9.23 14.00
CA PHE A 91 -11.23 7.89 13.73
C PHE A 91 -10.03 7.98 12.83
N ARG A 92 -8.90 7.42 13.28
CA ARG A 92 -7.68 7.36 12.49
C ARG A 92 -7.72 6.22 11.48
N TYR A 93 -8.30 5.08 11.87
CA TYR A 93 -8.41 3.91 11.02
C TYR A 93 -9.84 3.39 10.93
N LYS A 94 -10.17 2.77 9.78
CA LYS A 94 -11.44 2.06 9.57
C LYS A 94 -11.71 1.03 10.66
N ARG A 95 -10.66 0.34 11.13
CA ARG A 95 -10.75 -0.67 12.19
C ARG A 95 -11.33 -0.08 13.48
N ASP A 96 -10.85 1.09 13.90
CA ASP A 96 -11.29 1.74 15.13
C ASP A 96 -12.77 2.11 15.07
N PHE A 97 -13.19 2.65 13.93
CA PHE A 97 -14.59 2.97 13.67
C PHE A 97 -15.49 1.72 13.76
N LEU A 98 -15.10 0.63 13.11
CA LEU A 98 -15.89 -0.61 13.14
C LEU A 98 -15.96 -1.22 14.54
N ILE A 99 -14.85 -1.24 15.29
CA ILE A 99 -14.84 -1.72 16.68
C ILE A 99 -15.81 -0.90 17.53
N GLN A 100 -15.81 0.43 17.37
CA GLN A 100 -16.73 1.31 18.09
C GLN A 100 -18.20 1.04 17.73
N CYS A 101 -18.51 0.90 16.44
CA CYS A 101 -19.87 0.57 15.99
C CYS A 101 -20.36 -0.77 16.56
N VAL A 102 -19.50 -1.79 16.59
CA VAL A 102 -19.83 -3.09 17.18
C VAL A 102 -20.04 -2.96 18.69
N ALA A 103 -19.16 -2.26 19.40
CA ALA A 103 -19.30 -2.05 20.84
C ALA A 103 -20.59 -1.30 21.20
N ASP A 104 -20.94 -0.26 20.44
CA ASP A 104 -22.15 0.53 20.64
C ASP A 104 -23.41 -0.27 20.29
N GLY A 105 -23.37 -1.09 19.24
CA GLY A 105 -24.43 -2.03 18.91
C GLY A 105 -24.65 -3.06 20.02
N LEU A 106 -23.59 -3.71 20.49
CA LEU A 106 -23.67 -4.69 21.58
C LEU A 106 -24.22 -4.09 22.87
N LYS A 107 -23.87 -2.84 23.19
CA LYS A 107 -24.45 -2.14 24.35
C LYS A 107 -25.93 -1.84 24.15
N LYS A 108 -26.33 -1.39 22.95
CA LYS A 108 -27.70 -1.01 22.62
C LYS A 108 -28.67 -2.20 22.67
N TYR A 109 -28.21 -3.37 22.24
CA TYR A 109 -29.02 -4.60 22.18
C TYR A 109 -28.74 -5.55 23.35
N LYS A 110 -28.03 -5.11 24.39
CA LYS A 110 -27.77 -5.92 25.58
C LYS A 110 -29.06 -6.16 26.36
N GLY A 111 -29.48 -7.42 26.46
CA GLY A 111 -30.67 -7.80 27.24
C GLY A 111 -32.00 -7.68 26.49
N GLN A 112 -31.95 -7.52 25.16
CA GLN A 112 -33.07 -7.90 24.29
C GLN A 112 -33.10 -9.41 24.07
#